data_AF-A0A8S3XHG9-F1
#
_entry.id   AF-A0A8S3XHG9-F1
#
_cell.length_a   1.000
_cell.length_b   1.000
_cell.length_c   1.000
_cell.angle_alpha   90.00
_cell.angle_beta   90.00
_cell.angle_gamma   90.00
#
_symmetry.space_group_name_H-M   'P 1'
#
loop_
_entity.id
_entity.type
_entity.pdbx_description
1 polymer ?
#
loop_
_entity_poly.entity_id
_entity_poly.type
_entity_poly.pdbx_seq_one_letter_code
_entity_poly.pdbx_strand_id
1 'polypeptide(L)'
;MPLISKWFISIILFLFFVNRGFCIKCWNCRSSNDPKCADPFDNSTVPITDCKEEKGLAHLPGMKSSMCRKIRQKVNGEWRYFRDCAYLGEVGIQGDERFCLMRTGTYNIFVEYCTCNSKDGCNSSSLLSPLPIIIFTLFTIGFRDSDNDGMVSHEIEISQKSTKTNITTYTAKQVKSG
;
A
#
# COMPACT_ATOMS: atom_id res chain seq x y z
N MET A 1 -37.16 14.87 37.51
CA MET A 1 -36.89 13.94 36.39
C MET A 1 -36.47 14.80 35.22
N PRO A 2 -35.26 14.63 34.66
CA PRO A 2 -34.75 15.57 33.66
C PRO A 2 -35.64 15.48 32.42
N LEU A 3 -36.11 16.64 31.96
CA LEU A 3 -36.72 16.83 30.64
C LEU A 3 -35.65 16.54 29.58
N ILE A 4 -35.38 15.25 29.33
CA ILE A 4 -34.61 14.82 28.17
C ILE A 4 -35.39 15.36 26.98
N SER A 5 -34.86 16.42 26.36
CA SER A 5 -35.61 17.21 25.40
C SER A 5 -36.16 16.30 24.31
N LYS A 6 -37.41 16.50 23.89
CA LYS A 6 -38.04 15.68 22.82
C LYS A 6 -37.16 15.59 21.57
N TRP A 7 -36.31 16.58 21.35
CA TRP A 7 -35.27 16.63 20.33
C TRP A 7 -34.19 15.56 20.50
N PHE A 8 -33.73 15.28 21.72
CA PHE A 8 -32.79 14.18 22.00
C PHE A 8 -33.38 12.82 21.62
N ILE A 9 -34.64 12.57 21.97
CA ILE A 9 -35.32 11.31 21.62
C ILE A 9 -35.47 11.19 20.10
N SER A 10 -35.83 12.29 19.41
CA SER A 10 -35.95 12.34 17.94
C SER A 10 -34.61 12.10 17.23
N ILE A 11 -33.52 12.71 17.71
CA ILE A 11 -32.16 12.52 17.15
C ILE A 11 -31.69 11.08 17.32
N ILE A 12 -31.92 10.48 18.49
CA ILE A 12 -31.58 9.07 18.74
C ILE A 12 -32.38 8.17 17.78
N LEU A 13 -33.69 8.41 17.63
CA LEU A 13 -34.52 7.64 16.69
C LEU A 13 -34.01 7.76 15.25
N PHE A 14 -33.67 8.98 14.82
CA PHE A 14 -33.14 9.25 13.48
C PHE A 14 -31.82 8.51 13.23
N LEU A 15 -30.90 8.52 14.20
CA LEU A 15 -29.63 7.79 14.11
C LEU A 15 -29.81 6.27 13.99
N PHE A 16 -30.84 5.69 14.65
CA PHE A 16 -31.18 4.27 14.48
C PHE A 16 -31.68 3.91 13.08
N PHE A 17 -32.30 4.85 12.36
CA PHE A 17 -32.74 4.65 10.96
C PHE A 17 -31.62 4.83 9.94
N VAL A 18 -30.49 5.46 10.29
CA VAL A 18 -29.32 5.58 9.40
C VAL A 18 -28.45 4.33 9.49
N ASN A 19 -29.03 3.15 9.23
CA ASN A 19 -28.24 1.97 8.88
C ASN A 19 -27.88 2.04 7.39
N ARG A 20 -26.94 2.92 7.04
CA ARG A 20 -26.32 2.88 5.72
C ARG A 20 -25.14 1.93 5.77
N GLY A 21 -25.34 0.71 5.27
CA GLY A 21 -24.24 -0.19 4.93
C GLY A 21 -23.46 0.40 3.77
N PHE A 22 -22.32 1.02 4.06
CA PHE A 22 -21.38 1.46 3.04
C PHE A 22 -20.74 0.21 2.40
N CYS A 23 -20.83 0.12 1.07
CA CYS A 23 -20.10 -0.88 0.31
C CYS A 23 -18.75 -0.31 -0.13
N ILE A 24 -17.75 -1.17 -0.32
CA ILE A 24 -16.44 -0.77 -0.79
C ILE A 24 -16.52 -0.31 -2.25
N LYS A 25 -15.75 0.73 -2.57
CA LYS A 25 -15.58 1.22 -3.95
C LYS A 25 -14.19 0.88 -4.46
N CYS A 26 -14.09 0.41 -5.70
CA CYS A 26 -12.83 -0.05 -6.28
C CYS A 26 -12.60 0.56 -7.66
N TRP A 27 -11.33 0.67 -8.05
CA TRP A 27 -11.01 0.98 -9.45
C TRP A 27 -11.37 -0.23 -10.31
N ASN A 28 -12.13 0.00 -11.38
CA ASN A 28 -12.51 -1.02 -12.35
C ASN A 28 -11.98 -0.62 -13.74
N CYS A 29 -10.86 -1.23 -14.15
CA CYS A 29 -10.20 -0.89 -15.41
C CYS A 29 -9.28 -2.00 -15.93
N ARG A 30 -8.93 -1.85 -17.22
CA ARG A 30 -8.02 -2.73 -17.96
C ARG A 30 -6.97 -1.90 -18.68
N SER A 31 -5.69 -2.22 -18.53
CA SER A 31 -4.60 -1.50 -19.22
C SER A 31 -4.60 -1.70 -20.74
N SER A 32 -5.29 -2.73 -21.24
CA SER A 32 -5.50 -2.94 -22.68
C SER A 32 -6.45 -1.91 -23.30
N ASN A 33 -7.35 -1.35 -22.50
CA ASN A 33 -8.38 -0.42 -22.95
C ASN A 33 -8.00 1.01 -22.61
N ASP A 34 -7.41 1.22 -21.44
CA ASP A 34 -6.90 2.51 -20.99
C ASP A 34 -5.47 2.34 -20.45
N PRO A 35 -4.44 2.85 -21.16
CA PRO A 35 -3.06 2.79 -20.70
C PRO A 35 -2.83 3.38 -19.30
N LYS A 36 -3.67 4.32 -18.85
CA LYS A 36 -3.59 4.94 -17.52
C LYS A 36 -3.92 3.98 -16.37
N CYS A 37 -4.57 2.85 -16.68
CA CYS A 37 -4.83 1.79 -15.72
C CYS A 37 -3.57 0.97 -15.33
N ALA A 38 -2.48 1.10 -16.10
CA ALA A 38 -1.20 0.45 -15.84
C ALA A 38 -0.55 0.94 -14.53
N ASP A 39 0.70 0.53 -14.27
CA ASP A 39 1.51 1.12 -13.21
C ASP A 39 2.60 2.01 -13.84
N PRO A 40 2.77 3.27 -13.39
CA PRO A 40 2.02 3.95 -12.33
C PRO A 40 0.56 4.20 -12.71
N PHE A 41 -0.34 4.06 -11.72
CA PHE A 41 -1.77 4.23 -11.91
C PHE A 41 -2.15 5.71 -12.00
N ASP A 42 -2.86 6.08 -13.06
CA ASP A 42 -3.46 7.40 -13.23
C ASP A 42 -5.00 7.27 -13.20
N ASN A 43 -5.63 7.94 -12.23
CA ASN A 43 -7.07 7.91 -12.02
C ASN A 43 -7.84 8.94 -12.86
N SER A 44 -7.16 9.76 -13.66
CA SER A 44 -7.79 10.90 -14.37
C SER A 44 -8.90 10.49 -15.34
N THR A 45 -8.85 9.26 -15.87
CA THR A 45 -9.81 8.73 -16.88
C THR A 45 -10.60 7.52 -16.40
N VAL A 46 -10.27 6.99 -15.21
CA VAL A 46 -10.88 5.77 -14.69
C VAL A 46 -11.86 6.15 -13.59
N PRO A 47 -13.16 5.85 -13.72
CA PRO A 47 -14.12 6.09 -12.65
C PRO A 47 -13.96 5.04 -11.54
N ILE A 48 -14.18 5.46 -10.29
CA ILE A 48 -14.30 4.51 -9.18
C ILE A 48 -15.70 3.87 -9.21
N THR A 49 -15.76 2.56 -9.04
CA THR A 49 -17.01 1.78 -9.12
C THR A 49 -17.47 1.37 -7.73
N ASP A 50 -18.76 1.53 -7.44
CA ASP A 50 -19.37 0.96 -6.23
C ASP A 50 -19.61 -0.54 -6.44
N CYS A 51 -18.94 -1.39 -5.66
CA CYS A 51 -18.99 -2.83 -5.84
C CYS A 51 -20.37 -3.44 -5.57
N LYS A 52 -21.29 -2.69 -4.94
CA LYS A 52 -22.69 -3.09 -4.76
C LYS A 52 -23.50 -3.00 -6.05
N GLU A 53 -23.12 -2.09 -6.95
CA GLU A 53 -23.84 -1.83 -8.21
C GLU A 53 -23.40 -2.76 -9.35
N GLU A 54 -22.32 -3.53 -9.14
CA GLU A 54 -21.92 -4.53 -10.11
C GLU A 54 -22.99 -5.63 -10.22
N LYS A 55 -23.23 -6.10 -11.46
CA LYS A 55 -24.27 -7.10 -11.79
C LYS A 55 -24.02 -8.48 -11.17
N GLY A 56 -22.94 -8.66 -10.40
CA GLY A 56 -22.52 -9.92 -9.83
C GLY A 56 -21.98 -10.91 -10.87
N LEU A 57 -21.60 -12.09 -10.40
CA LEU A 57 -21.11 -13.17 -11.26
C LEU A 57 -22.30 -14.00 -11.74
N ALA A 58 -22.49 -14.10 -13.06
CA ALA A 58 -23.57 -14.91 -13.64
C ALA A 58 -23.56 -16.38 -13.19
N HIS A 59 -22.38 -16.92 -12.90
CA HIS A 59 -22.16 -18.28 -12.43
C HIS A 59 -22.24 -18.44 -10.90
N LEU A 60 -22.33 -17.34 -10.14
CA LEU A 60 -22.42 -17.31 -8.68
C LEU A 60 -23.48 -16.27 -8.25
N PRO A 61 -24.77 -16.56 -8.49
CA PRO A 61 -25.86 -15.63 -8.17
C PRO A 61 -25.92 -15.36 -6.66
N GLY A 62 -26.15 -14.10 -6.29
CA GLY A 62 -26.28 -13.67 -4.89
C GLY A 62 -24.96 -13.39 -4.15
N MET A 63 -23.82 -13.67 -4.76
CA MET A 63 -22.51 -13.33 -4.19
C MET A 63 -22.25 -11.82 -4.29
N LYS A 64 -21.83 -11.21 -3.18
CA LYS A 64 -21.51 -9.78 -3.11
C LYS A 64 -20.01 -9.59 -3.01
N SER A 65 -19.49 -8.60 -3.72
CA SER A 65 -18.09 -8.18 -3.59
C SER A 65 -17.89 -7.40 -2.30
N SER A 66 -16.82 -7.72 -1.56
CA SER A 66 -16.45 -7.07 -0.29
C SER A 66 -15.01 -6.55 -0.27
N MET A 67 -14.28 -6.73 -1.37
CA MET A 67 -12.87 -6.36 -1.48
C MET A 67 -12.56 -5.83 -2.88
N CYS A 68 -11.47 -5.09 -3.01
CA CYS A 68 -10.89 -4.73 -4.29
C CYS A 68 -9.81 -5.71 -4.68
N ARG A 69 -9.55 -5.81 -5.99
CA ARG A 69 -8.47 -6.62 -6.54
C ARG A 69 -7.68 -5.84 -7.58
N LYS A 70 -6.36 -6.06 -7.57
CA LYS A 70 -5.43 -5.70 -8.64
C LYS A 70 -4.75 -6.98 -9.12
N ILE A 71 -4.76 -7.22 -10.42
CA ILE A 71 -4.05 -8.32 -11.06
C ILE A 71 -3.00 -7.73 -11.98
N ARG A 72 -1.76 -8.15 -11.78
CA ARG A 72 -0.65 -7.87 -12.69
C ARG A 72 -0.31 -9.16 -13.42
N GLN A 73 -0.49 -9.17 -14.73
CA GLN A 73 -0.32 -10.35 -15.57
C GLN A 73 0.75 -10.09 -16.63
N LYS A 74 1.71 -11.00 -16.78
CA LYS A 74 2.66 -11.01 -17.90
C LYS A 74 2.28 -12.13 -18.85
N VAL A 75 2.02 -11.81 -20.12
CA VAL A 75 1.75 -12.79 -21.18
C VAL A 75 2.63 -12.45 -22.37
N ASN A 76 3.38 -13.43 -22.89
CA ASN A 76 4.28 -13.24 -24.04
C ASN A 76 5.27 -12.06 -23.88
N GLY A 77 5.74 -11.83 -22.65
CA GLY A 77 6.67 -10.74 -22.35
C GLY A 77 6.02 -9.40 -22.00
N GLU A 78 4.72 -9.24 -22.28
CA GLU A 78 3.99 -7.98 -22.12
C GLU A 78 3.18 -7.97 -20.82
N TRP A 79 3.26 -6.85 -20.07
CA TRP A 79 2.50 -6.66 -18.83
C TRP A 79 1.10 -6.10 -19.12
N ARG A 80 0.10 -6.67 -18.45
CA ARG A 80 -1.29 -6.22 -18.44
C ARG A 80 -1.77 -6.08 -17.01
N TYR A 81 -2.56 -5.04 -16.77
CA TYR A 81 -3.10 -4.70 -15.46
C TYR A 81 -4.61 -4.73 -15.50
N PHE A 82 -5.18 -5.37 -14.50
CA PHE A 82 -6.62 -5.49 -14.31
C PHE A 82 -6.94 -5.05 -12.89
N ARG A 83 -7.92 -4.16 -12.74
CA ARG A 83 -8.43 -3.71 -11.45
C ARG A 83 -9.92 -3.95 -11.48
N ASP A 84 -10.46 -4.63 -10.47
CA ASP A 84 -11.89 -4.94 -10.38
C ASP A 84 -12.31 -5.02 -8.90
N CYS A 85 -13.62 -5.04 -8.67
CA CYS A 85 -14.22 -5.58 -7.46
C CYS A 85 -13.96 -7.10 -7.36
N ALA A 86 -13.69 -7.60 -6.15
CA ALA A 86 -13.43 -9.02 -5.91
C ALA A 86 -14.48 -9.66 -5.00
N TYR A 87 -15.00 -10.77 -5.50
CA TYR A 87 -16.09 -11.56 -4.91
C TYR A 87 -15.57 -12.72 -4.05
N LEU A 88 -14.35 -13.18 -4.32
CA LEU A 88 -13.74 -14.35 -3.74
C LEU A 88 -12.26 -14.09 -3.47
N GLY A 89 -11.72 -14.82 -2.49
CA GLY A 89 -10.32 -14.75 -2.09
C GLY A 89 -10.17 -14.29 -0.64
N GLU A 90 -8.92 -14.26 -0.19
CA GLU A 90 -8.53 -13.68 1.10
C GLU A 90 -7.90 -12.32 0.86
N VAL A 91 -7.90 -11.47 1.88
CA VAL A 91 -7.23 -10.16 1.85
C VAL A 91 -5.73 -10.38 2.06
N GLY A 92 -4.92 -9.98 1.07
CA GLY A 92 -3.47 -10.16 1.12
C GLY A 92 -3.03 -11.60 1.40
N ILE A 93 -1.87 -11.76 2.05
CA ILE A 93 -1.41 -13.05 2.61
C ILE A 93 -1.54 -12.96 4.12
N GLN A 94 -2.29 -13.88 4.74
CA GLN A 94 -2.57 -13.88 6.18
C GLN A 94 -3.20 -12.55 6.67
N GLY A 95 -3.96 -11.85 5.82
CA GLY A 95 -4.59 -10.57 6.14
C GLY A 95 -3.73 -9.33 5.89
N ASP A 96 -2.46 -9.46 5.49
CA ASP A 96 -1.60 -8.33 5.17
C ASP A 96 -1.67 -7.98 3.68
N GLU A 97 -2.39 -6.89 3.37
CA GLU A 97 -2.64 -6.37 2.02
C GLU A 97 -1.39 -6.02 1.22
N ARG A 98 -0.25 -5.84 1.91
CA ARG A 98 1.02 -5.52 1.25
C ARG A 98 1.58 -6.71 0.50
N PHE A 99 1.20 -7.93 0.89
CA PHE A 99 1.70 -9.14 0.25
C PHE A 99 0.69 -9.65 -0.78
N CYS A 100 1.17 -9.86 -1.99
CA CYS A 100 0.37 -10.37 -3.10
C CYS A 100 0.72 -11.82 -3.42
N LEU A 101 -0.28 -12.58 -3.85
CA LEU A 101 -0.11 -13.97 -4.25
C LEU A 101 0.39 -14.04 -5.70
N MET A 102 1.60 -14.54 -5.90
CA MET A 102 2.18 -14.80 -7.22
C MET A 102 1.89 -16.23 -7.67
N ARG A 103 1.46 -16.40 -8.92
CA ARG A 103 1.31 -17.69 -9.59
C ARG A 103 2.06 -17.66 -10.93
N THR A 104 2.95 -18.62 -11.14
CA THR A 104 3.69 -18.79 -12.39
C THR A 104 3.08 -19.95 -13.16
N GLY A 105 2.79 -19.72 -14.44
CA GLY A 105 2.29 -20.73 -15.37
C GLY A 105 3.37 -21.25 -16.32
N THR A 106 3.01 -22.21 -17.17
CA THR A 106 3.82 -22.62 -18.32
C THR A 106 3.88 -21.50 -19.37
N TYR A 107 4.95 -21.44 -20.18
CA TYR A 107 5.13 -20.45 -21.26
C TYR A 107 5.32 -18.98 -20.81
N ASN A 108 6.12 -18.72 -19.76
CA ASN A 108 6.46 -17.36 -19.29
C ASN A 108 5.24 -16.50 -18.88
N ILE A 109 4.20 -17.16 -18.38
CA ILE A 109 3.01 -16.49 -17.85
C ILE A 109 3.21 -16.26 -16.35
N PHE A 110 3.13 -15.00 -15.92
CA PHE A 110 3.22 -14.62 -14.52
C PHE A 110 1.95 -13.87 -14.13
N VAL A 111 1.32 -14.25 -13.02
CA VAL A 111 0.11 -13.60 -12.54
C VAL A 111 0.25 -13.31 -11.05
N GLU A 112 0.14 -12.04 -10.70
CA GLU A 112 0.14 -11.57 -9.31
C GLU A 112 -1.26 -11.09 -8.95
N TYR A 113 -1.80 -11.61 -7.85
CA TYR A 113 -3.10 -11.24 -7.30
C TYR A 113 -2.90 -10.47 -6.00
N CYS A 114 -3.31 -9.20 -5.99
CA CYS A 114 -3.36 -8.38 -4.80
C CYS A 114 -4.82 -8.09 -4.46
N THR A 115 -5.25 -8.39 -3.25
CA THR A 115 -6.61 -8.19 -2.74
C THR A 115 -6.55 -7.35 -1.48
N CYS A 116 -7.47 -6.39 -1.36
CA CYS A 116 -7.49 -5.44 -0.25
C CYS A 116 -8.93 -5.03 0.07
N ASN A 117 -9.19 -4.67 1.32
CA ASN A 117 -10.47 -4.11 1.77
C ASN A 117 -10.32 -3.00 2.82
N SER A 118 -9.11 -2.51 3.07
CA SER A 118 -8.81 -1.47 4.06
C SER A 118 -9.46 -0.12 3.78
N LYS A 119 -9.67 0.23 2.50
CA LYS A 119 -10.27 1.50 2.07
C LYS A 119 -10.82 1.43 0.65
N ASP A 120 -11.68 2.39 0.32
CA ASP A 120 -12.08 2.64 -1.06
C ASP A 120 -10.85 2.92 -1.94
N GLY A 121 -10.82 2.30 -3.12
CA GLY A 121 -9.74 2.44 -4.08
C GLY A 121 -8.39 1.91 -3.58
N CYS A 122 -8.37 1.01 -2.60
CA CYS A 122 -7.14 0.39 -2.09
C CYS A 122 -6.35 -0.32 -3.21
N ASN A 123 -7.04 -0.77 -4.27
CA ASN A 123 -6.41 -1.37 -5.46
C ASN A 123 -5.81 -0.35 -6.43
N SER A 124 -5.49 0.87 -6.01
CA SER A 124 -4.76 1.88 -6.81
C SER A 124 -3.24 1.68 -6.78
N SER A 125 -2.69 1.30 -5.62
CA SER A 125 -1.25 1.43 -5.38
C SER A 125 -0.44 0.22 -5.87
N SER A 126 0.85 0.50 -6.03
CA SER A 126 1.94 -0.46 -5.93
C SER A 126 2.48 -0.36 -4.51
N LEU A 127 2.90 -1.47 -3.88
CA LEU A 127 3.46 -1.50 -2.52
C LEU A 127 4.28 -0.25 -2.22
N LEU A 128 3.79 0.65 -1.35
CA LEU A 128 4.64 1.71 -0.83
C LEU A 128 5.67 1.06 0.08
N SER A 129 6.92 1.06 -0.38
CA SER A 129 8.07 0.80 0.48
C SER A 129 8.11 1.85 1.59
N PRO A 130 8.27 1.48 2.89
CA PRO A 130 8.29 2.42 4.01
C PRO A 130 9.56 3.30 4.10
N LEU A 131 10.47 3.19 3.13
CA LEU A 131 11.73 3.95 3.09
C LEU A 131 11.59 5.49 3.21
N PRO A 132 10.56 6.20 2.66
CA PRO A 132 10.53 7.65 2.73
C PRO A 132 10.16 8.20 4.12
N ILE A 133 9.59 7.38 5.02
CA ILE A 133 9.19 7.81 6.37
C ILE A 133 10.42 7.94 7.28
N ILE A 134 11.41 7.05 7.11
CA ILE A 134 12.62 7.01 7.95
C ILE A 134 13.52 8.25 7.70
N ILE A 135 13.57 8.73 6.46
CA ILE A 135 14.38 9.90 6.09
C ILE A 135 13.81 11.18 6.73
N PHE A 136 12.47 11.31 6.77
CA PHE A 136 11.84 12.49 7.36
C PHE A 136 12.04 12.55 8.88
N THR A 137 11.98 11.40 9.57
CA THR A 137 12.26 11.34 11.01
C THR A 137 13.71 11.69 11.33
N LEU A 138 14.68 11.22 10.55
CA LEU A 138 16.11 11.53 10.77
C LEU A 138 16.43 13.01 10.53
N PHE A 139 15.80 13.65 9.55
CA PHE A 139 15.94 15.10 9.35
C PHE A 139 15.38 15.89 10.55
N THR A 140 14.21 15.54 11.07
CA THR A 140 13.62 16.27 12.22
C THR A 140 14.37 16.06 13.55
N ILE A 141 15.05 14.92 13.72
CA ILE A 141 15.89 14.66 14.90
C ILE A 141 17.25 15.35 14.75
N GLY A 142 17.83 15.34 13.54
CA GLY A 142 19.12 16.01 13.26
C GLY A 142 19.08 17.54 13.32
N PHE A 143 17.91 18.17 13.18
CA PHE A 143 17.77 19.62 13.39
C PHE A 143 17.56 20.02 14.85
N ARG A 144 17.23 19.08 15.76
CA ARG A 144 16.98 19.43 17.17
C ARG A 144 18.23 19.55 18.02
N ASP A 145 19.40 19.16 17.48
CA ASP A 145 20.70 19.28 18.13
C ASP A 145 21.49 20.54 17.72
N SER A 146 20.97 21.41 16.84
CA SER A 146 21.72 22.58 16.35
C SER A 146 21.48 23.90 17.13
N ASP A 147 20.62 23.91 18.16
CA ASP A 147 20.19 25.14 18.86
C ASP A 147 20.65 25.25 20.33
N ASN A 148 21.63 24.44 20.79
CA ASN A 148 22.11 24.57 22.18
C ASN A 148 23.62 24.41 22.34
N ASP A 149 24.40 25.25 21.65
CA ASP A 149 25.81 25.46 21.98
C ASP A 149 25.96 26.42 23.17
N GLY A 150 25.82 25.85 24.37
CA GLY A 150 26.30 26.44 25.62
C GLY A 150 27.79 26.13 25.80
N MET A 151 28.60 27.18 25.62
CA MET A 151 30.05 27.29 25.87
C MET A 151 30.56 26.49 27.09
N VAL A 152 31.41 25.48 26.85
CA VAL A 152 32.41 25.01 27.82
C VAL A 152 33.72 24.74 27.09
N SER A 153 34.68 25.66 27.25
CA SER A 153 36.06 25.50 26.79
C SER A 153 36.83 24.62 27.77
N HIS A 154 37.36 23.49 27.30
CA HIS A 154 38.52 22.85 27.91
C HIS A 154 39.57 22.60 26.83
N GLU A 155 40.70 23.28 26.99
CA GLU A 155 41.89 23.24 26.17
C GLU A 155 42.73 22.01 26.53
N ILE A 156 42.98 21.13 25.56
CA ILE A 156 44.12 20.20 25.59
C ILE A 156 44.73 20.14 24.18
N GLU A 157 45.92 20.73 24.08
CA GLU A 157 46.81 20.79 22.93
C GLU A 157 47.51 19.43 22.74
N ILE A 158 47.40 18.80 21.56
CA ILE A 158 48.32 17.72 21.16
C ILE A 158 48.75 17.87 19.69
N SER A 159 50.05 18.14 19.57
CA SER A 159 50.96 18.16 18.44
C SER A 159 50.69 17.16 17.31
N GLN A 160 50.77 17.64 16.06
CA GLN A 160 50.87 16.83 14.85
C GLN A 160 52.15 15.98 14.85
N LYS A 161 52.02 14.66 14.63
CA LYS A 161 53.10 13.86 14.07
C LYS A 161 52.60 12.80 13.08
N SER A 162 53.06 12.98 11.84
CA SER A 162 53.09 12.04 10.71
C SER A 162 53.38 10.60 11.13
N THR A 163 52.76 9.60 10.46
CA THR A 163 53.43 8.47 9.75
C THR A 163 52.42 7.44 9.18
N LYS A 164 52.27 7.45 7.84
CA LYS A 164 52.22 6.31 6.88
C LYS A 164 51.40 5.01 7.16
N THR A 165 50.44 4.80 6.23
CA THR A 165 50.10 3.57 5.46
C THR A 165 49.45 2.35 6.18
N ASN A 166 48.22 1.99 5.80
CA ASN A 166 47.95 0.91 4.82
C ASN A 166 46.45 0.67 4.58
N ILE A 167 46.13 0.57 3.29
CA ILE A 167 44.85 0.20 2.68
C ILE A 167 44.57 -1.28 2.95
N THR A 168 43.32 -1.67 3.22
CA THR A 168 42.80 -2.94 2.69
C THR A 168 41.29 -2.95 2.58
N THR A 169 40.85 -2.88 1.32
CA THR A 169 39.52 -3.22 0.82
C THR A 169 39.30 -4.73 0.98
N TYR A 170 38.13 -5.16 1.49
CA TYR A 170 37.71 -6.57 1.40
C TYR A 170 36.38 -6.68 0.66
N THR A 171 36.47 -7.27 -0.54
CA THR A 171 35.35 -7.72 -1.36
C THR A 171 34.96 -9.15 -0.97
N ALA A 172 33.66 -9.43 -1.06
CA ALA A 172 33.05 -10.72 -0.76
C ALA A 172 33.38 -11.79 -1.81
N LYS A 173 33.55 -13.06 -1.37
CA LYS A 173 33.06 -14.23 -2.12
C LYS A 173 33.01 -15.50 -1.27
N GLN A 174 31.84 -16.14 -1.34
CA GLN A 174 31.52 -17.50 -0.92
C GLN A 174 32.06 -18.52 -1.93
N VAL A 175 32.33 -19.78 -1.51
CA VAL A 175 31.76 -21.04 -2.06
C VAL A 175 32.54 -22.30 -1.58
N LYS A 176 31.79 -23.15 -0.87
CA LYS A 176 31.74 -24.63 -0.69
C LYS A 176 32.94 -25.57 -0.90
N SER A 177 33.15 -26.35 0.17
CA SER A 177 33.29 -27.82 0.32
C SER A 177 33.50 -28.73 -0.90
N GLY A 178 34.54 -29.55 -0.79
CA GLY A 178 34.80 -30.79 -1.52
C GLY A 178 36.14 -31.36 -1.08
#